data_AF-A0A2E6NK43-F1
#
_entry.id   AF-A0A2E6NK43-F1
#
_cell.length_a   1.000
_cell.length_b   1.000
_cell.length_c   1.000
_cell.angle_alpha   90.00
_cell.angle_beta   90.00
_cell.angle_gamma   90.00
#
_symmetry.space_group_name_H-M   'P 1'
#
loop_
_entity.id
_entity.type
_entity.pdbx_description
1 polymer ?
#
loop_
_entity_poly.entity_id
_entity_poly.type
_entity_poly.pdbx_seq_one_letter_code
_entity_poly.pdbx_strand_id
1 'polypeptide(L)'
;MSVEHAVLITVADQPGALNQVTEVFAKENVNVTSLEVVPHSDELRQLSVEFTTDSLPATIKKSLESLSVVSSVEMTSSSTSIYGKRIIIMGAGAQVGQVAVGAISEADRHNIRGERISVDTIPLIGEKELSAAVRAVVRLPRVHLIVLAGAIMGGEIAEAVKEIREQNVKVVSLNMAGSVPDVADLVVSDPVQAGIMAVMAIADTAQFDILRQQKRRY
;
A
#
# COMPACT_ATOMS: atom_id res chain seq x y z
N MET A 1 -11.12 -18.38 -7.88
CA MET A 1 -10.28 -17.18 -7.72
C MET A 1 -8.91 -17.68 -7.33
N SER A 2 -7.88 -17.29 -8.06
CA SER A 2 -6.50 -17.70 -7.74
C SER A 2 -6.13 -17.14 -6.38
N VAL A 3 -5.49 -17.97 -5.54
CA VAL A 3 -5.10 -17.61 -4.18
C VAL A 3 -3.74 -16.92 -4.24
N GLU A 4 -3.58 -15.86 -3.45
CA GLU A 4 -2.30 -15.18 -3.32
C GLU A 4 -1.43 -15.89 -2.27
N HIS A 5 -0.20 -16.18 -2.64
CA HIS A 5 0.79 -16.87 -1.83
C HIS A 5 2.04 -16.01 -1.69
N ALA A 6 2.81 -16.23 -0.63
CA ALA A 6 4.10 -15.60 -0.46
C ALA A 6 5.17 -16.62 -0.04
N VAL A 7 6.41 -16.33 -0.45
CA VAL A 7 7.58 -17.08 -0.05
C VAL A 7 8.72 -16.13 0.28
N LEU A 8 9.36 -16.38 1.42
CA LEU A 8 10.60 -15.75 1.81
C LEU A 8 11.76 -16.66 1.43
N ILE A 9 12.74 -16.10 0.72
CA ILE A 9 13.88 -16.84 0.21
C ILE A 9 15.14 -16.11 0.64
N THR A 10 16.02 -16.77 1.38
CA THR A 10 17.33 -16.22 1.68
C THR A 10 18.32 -16.68 0.62
N VAL A 11 19.02 -15.73 -0.01
CA VAL A 11 19.93 -15.98 -1.12
C VAL A 11 21.28 -15.30 -0.91
N ALA A 12 22.33 -15.82 -1.53
CA ALA A 12 23.63 -15.15 -1.62
C ALA A 12 23.52 -13.80 -2.36
N ASP A 13 24.18 -12.77 -1.84
CA ASP A 13 24.25 -11.45 -2.47
C ASP A 13 25.27 -11.45 -3.62
N GLN A 14 24.87 -12.04 -4.74
CA GLN A 14 25.72 -12.12 -5.93
C GLN A 14 24.93 -11.94 -7.23
N PRO A 15 25.59 -11.46 -8.32
CA PRO A 15 24.96 -11.37 -9.62
C PRO A 15 24.33 -12.70 -10.06
N GLY A 16 23.10 -12.63 -10.57
CA GLY A 16 22.36 -13.79 -11.08
C GLY A 16 21.53 -14.55 -10.04
N ALA A 17 21.68 -14.29 -8.73
CA ALA A 17 20.88 -14.97 -7.70
C ALA A 17 19.37 -14.76 -7.90
N LEU A 18 18.95 -13.51 -8.14
CA LEU A 18 17.56 -13.16 -8.42
C LEU A 18 17.03 -13.83 -9.70
N ASN A 19 17.84 -13.90 -10.76
CA ASN A 19 17.44 -14.52 -12.03
C ASN A 19 17.21 -16.04 -11.86
N GLN A 20 18.07 -16.73 -11.10
CA GLN A 20 17.87 -18.14 -10.81
C GLN A 20 16.56 -18.39 -10.05
N VAL A 21 16.24 -17.53 -9.09
CA VAL A 21 14.97 -17.61 -8.34
C VAL A 21 13.78 -17.36 -9.24
N THR A 22 13.78 -16.31 -10.05
CA THR A 22 12.63 -15.97 -10.92
C THR A 22 12.41 -16.98 -12.04
N GLU A 23 13.47 -17.66 -12.52
CA GLU A 23 13.34 -18.77 -13.46
C GLU A 23 12.52 -19.94 -12.91
N VAL A 24 12.56 -20.20 -11.59
CA VAL A 24 11.76 -21.27 -10.98
C VAL A 24 10.27 -20.96 -11.14
N PHE A 25 9.85 -19.73 -10.82
CA PHE A 25 8.45 -19.31 -10.99
C PHE A 25 8.00 -19.40 -12.46
N ALA A 26 8.86 -18.99 -13.39
CA ALA A 26 8.58 -19.10 -14.82
C ALA A 26 8.42 -20.55 -15.29
N LYS A 27 9.29 -21.47 -14.85
CA LYS A 27 9.24 -22.91 -15.19
C LYS A 27 7.98 -23.59 -14.65
N GLU A 28 7.53 -23.17 -13.47
CA GLU A 28 6.30 -23.67 -12.83
C GLU A 28 5.03 -22.97 -13.36
N ASN A 29 5.15 -22.08 -14.36
CA ASN A 29 4.07 -21.29 -14.95
C ASN A 29 3.26 -20.48 -13.91
N VAL A 30 3.97 -19.94 -12.92
CA VAL A 30 3.42 -19.12 -11.84
C VAL A 30 3.72 -17.65 -12.09
N ASN A 31 2.68 -16.81 -12.04
CA ASN A 31 2.84 -15.38 -12.23
C ASN A 31 3.17 -14.69 -10.89
N VAL A 32 4.32 -14.03 -10.85
CA VAL A 32 4.77 -13.21 -9.72
C VAL A 32 3.99 -11.89 -9.71
N THR A 33 3.38 -11.56 -8.57
CA THR A 33 2.62 -10.33 -8.37
C THR A 33 3.42 -9.26 -7.64
N SER A 34 4.36 -9.66 -6.77
CA SER A 34 5.29 -8.76 -6.10
C SER A 34 6.64 -9.44 -5.89
N LEU A 35 7.72 -8.67 -5.97
CA LEU A 35 9.05 -9.11 -5.61
C LEU A 35 9.78 -7.97 -4.91
N GLU A 36 10.17 -8.21 -3.67
CA GLU A 36 10.94 -7.27 -2.86
C GLU A 36 12.27 -7.90 -2.46
N VAL A 37 13.34 -7.11 -2.58
CA VAL A 37 14.68 -7.48 -2.11
C VAL A 37 14.94 -6.72 -0.82
N VAL A 38 14.99 -7.45 0.28
CA VAL A 38 15.22 -6.92 1.62
C VAL A 38 16.66 -7.24 2.05
N PRO A 39 17.43 -6.25 2.55
CA PRO A 39 18.74 -6.52 3.12
C PRO A 39 18.64 -7.51 4.29
N HIS A 40 19.48 -8.54 4.30
CA HIS A 40 19.56 -9.50 5.41
C HIS A 40 20.93 -9.43 6.11
N SER A 41 22.01 -9.46 5.34
CA SER A 41 23.39 -9.19 5.77
C SER A 41 24.22 -8.70 4.58
N ASP A 42 25.53 -8.46 4.76
CA ASP A 42 26.42 -8.08 3.64
C ASP A 42 26.58 -9.22 2.61
N GLU A 43 26.45 -10.47 3.03
CA GLU A 43 26.63 -11.66 2.17
C GLU A 43 25.30 -12.27 1.69
N LEU A 44 24.17 -11.90 2.33
CA LEU A 44 22.87 -12.48 2.07
C LEU A 44 21.79 -11.42 1.83
N ARG A 45 20.86 -11.74 0.94
CA ARG A 45 19.62 -11.00 0.71
C ARG A 45 18.43 -11.88 1.05
N GLN A 46 17.36 -11.25 1.52
CA GLN A 46 16.06 -11.89 1.65
C GLN A 46 15.17 -11.40 0.52
N LEU A 47 14.60 -12.34 -0.24
CA LEU A 47 13.60 -12.07 -1.25
C LEU A 47 12.23 -12.36 -0.65
N SER A 48 11.32 -11.40 -0.73
CA SER A 48 9.90 -11.63 -0.48
C SER A 48 9.21 -11.68 -1.84
N VAL A 49 8.70 -12.85 -2.22
CA VAL A 49 8.04 -13.05 -3.51
C VAL A 49 6.58 -13.39 -3.26
N GLU A 50 5.68 -12.58 -3.80
CA GLU A 50 4.25 -12.84 -3.82
C GLU A 50 3.81 -13.27 -5.22
N PHE A 51 2.90 -14.23 -5.29
CA PHE A 51 2.46 -14.80 -6.56
C PHE A 51 1.04 -15.37 -6.44
N THR A 52 0.40 -15.55 -7.59
CA THR A 52 -0.96 -16.11 -7.66
C THR A 52 -0.96 -17.46 -8.36
N THR A 53 -1.69 -18.41 -7.79
CA THR A 53 -1.91 -19.74 -8.36
C THR A 53 -3.22 -20.33 -7.85
N ASP A 54 -3.83 -21.23 -8.61
CA ASP A 54 -5.06 -21.93 -8.19
C ASP A 54 -4.76 -23.00 -7.13
N SER A 55 -3.54 -23.54 -7.15
CA SER A 55 -3.04 -24.47 -6.14
C SER A 55 -1.54 -24.26 -5.98
N LEU A 56 -1.05 -24.23 -4.74
CA LEU A 56 0.38 -24.12 -4.47
C LEU A 56 1.11 -25.34 -5.08
N PRO A 57 2.01 -25.16 -6.07
CA PRO A 57 2.75 -26.28 -6.63
C PRO A 57 3.63 -26.90 -5.54
N ALA A 58 3.46 -28.19 -5.26
CA ALA A 58 4.28 -28.90 -4.28
C ALA A 58 5.78 -28.90 -4.65
N THR A 59 6.07 -28.62 -5.93
CA THR A 59 7.39 -28.53 -6.54
C THR A 59 8.09 -27.21 -6.28
N ILE A 60 7.37 -26.08 -6.19
CA ILE A 60 8.01 -24.75 -6.19
C ILE A 60 9.01 -24.58 -5.03
N LYS A 61 8.62 -25.02 -3.83
CA LYS A 61 9.48 -24.99 -2.65
C LYS A 61 10.74 -25.83 -2.87
N LYS A 62 10.58 -27.07 -3.35
CA LYS A 62 11.71 -27.98 -3.61
C LYS A 62 12.63 -27.45 -4.72
N SER A 63 12.06 -26.88 -5.77
CA SER A 63 12.80 -26.27 -6.87
C SER A 63 13.64 -25.09 -6.37
N LEU A 64 13.08 -24.23 -5.51
CA LEU A 64 13.82 -23.15 -4.85
C LEU A 64 14.92 -23.67 -3.92
N GLU A 65 14.62 -24.67 -3.09
CA GLU A 65 15.60 -25.30 -2.18
C GLU A 65 16.75 -26.00 -2.92
N SER A 66 16.57 -26.34 -4.20
CA SER A 66 17.61 -26.98 -5.02
C SER A 66 18.64 -26.01 -5.62
N LEU A 67 18.38 -24.70 -5.56
CA LEU A 67 19.29 -23.69 -6.08
C LEU A 67 20.49 -23.53 -5.15
N SER A 68 21.71 -23.60 -5.69
CA SER A 68 22.94 -23.43 -4.90
C SER A 68 23.08 -22.05 -4.25
N VAL A 69 22.40 -21.04 -4.78
CA VAL A 69 22.38 -19.67 -4.26
C VAL A 69 21.41 -19.47 -3.10
N VAL A 70 20.53 -20.44 -2.81
CA VAL A 70 19.48 -20.35 -1.79
C VAL A 70 19.96 -21.02 -0.51
N SER A 71 19.86 -20.31 0.62
CA SER A 71 20.17 -20.83 1.95
C SER A 71 18.93 -21.23 2.75
N SER A 72 17.78 -20.59 2.51
CA SER A 72 16.51 -20.98 3.14
C SER A 72 15.30 -20.61 2.28
N VAL A 73 14.21 -21.38 2.44
CA VAL A 73 12.91 -21.13 1.81
C VAL A 73 11.80 -21.31 2.84
N GLU A 74 11.01 -20.26 3.07
CA GLU A 74 9.89 -20.26 3.99
C GLU A 74 8.60 -19.84 3.28
N MET A 75 7.62 -20.74 3.24
CA MET A 75 6.30 -20.42 2.74
C MET A 75 5.54 -19.61 3.80
N THR A 76 5.00 -18.46 3.42
CA THR A 76 4.31 -17.54 4.33
C THR A 76 3.00 -17.04 3.74
N SER A 77 2.26 -16.26 4.52
CA SER A 77 1.03 -15.60 4.07
C SER A 77 1.38 -14.29 3.36
N SER A 78 0.61 -13.90 2.33
CA SER A 78 0.90 -12.66 1.57
C SER A 78 0.74 -11.41 2.42
N SER A 79 1.40 -10.32 2.04
CA SER A 79 1.26 -9.02 2.69
C SER A 79 -0.19 -8.54 2.64
N THR A 80 -0.93 -8.83 1.56
CA THR A 80 -2.36 -8.53 1.47
C THR A 80 -3.16 -9.31 2.52
N SER A 81 -2.85 -10.58 2.76
CA SER A 81 -3.56 -11.37 3.78
C SER A 81 -3.28 -10.91 5.22
N ILE A 82 -2.07 -10.41 5.50
CA ILE A 82 -1.65 -9.97 6.84
C ILE A 82 -2.04 -8.51 7.09
N TYR A 83 -1.61 -7.62 6.20
CA TYR A 83 -1.71 -6.16 6.34
C TYR A 83 -2.82 -5.54 5.49
N GLY A 84 -3.36 -6.25 4.50
CA GLY A 84 -4.53 -5.81 3.76
C GLY A 84 -4.33 -4.57 2.90
N LYS A 85 -5.40 -3.83 2.69
CA LYS A 85 -5.39 -2.56 1.95
C LYS A 85 -4.67 -1.51 2.77
N ARG A 86 -4.03 -0.55 2.12
CA ARG A 86 -3.26 0.50 2.79
C ARG A 86 -3.82 1.89 2.54
N ILE A 87 -3.93 2.66 3.63
CA ILE A 87 -4.16 4.11 3.63
C ILE A 87 -2.85 4.81 3.99
N ILE A 88 -2.50 5.86 3.24
CA ILE A 88 -1.36 6.73 3.59
C ILE A 88 -1.87 8.10 4.02
N ILE A 89 -1.42 8.60 5.17
CA ILE A 89 -1.75 9.95 5.65
C ILE A 89 -0.49 10.83 5.56
N MET A 90 -0.60 11.96 4.86
CA MET A 90 0.51 12.90 4.64
C MET A 90 0.13 14.33 5.01
N GLY A 91 1.10 15.10 5.51
CA GLY A 91 0.95 16.53 5.73
C GLY A 91 1.46 17.00 7.09
N ALA A 92 0.81 18.02 7.67
CA ALA A 92 1.24 18.62 8.93
C ALA A 92 1.04 17.65 10.11
N GLY A 93 2.08 17.43 10.91
CA GLY A 93 2.10 16.38 11.93
C GLY A 93 0.91 16.38 12.91
N ALA A 94 0.43 17.55 13.32
CA ALA A 94 -0.74 17.65 14.20
C ALA A 94 -2.02 17.13 13.53
N GLN A 95 -2.27 17.52 12.28
CA GLN A 95 -3.45 17.07 11.54
C GLN A 95 -3.31 15.60 11.09
N VAL A 96 -2.11 15.17 10.68
CA VAL A 96 -1.81 13.76 10.40
C VAL A 96 -2.17 12.88 11.59
N GLY A 97 -1.79 13.27 12.81
CA GLY A 97 -2.13 12.53 14.02
C GLY A 97 -3.65 12.44 14.26
N GLN A 98 -4.40 13.53 14.05
CA GLN A 98 -5.86 13.51 14.22
C GLN A 98 -6.55 12.61 13.19
N VAL A 99 -6.12 12.66 11.93
CA VAL A 99 -6.64 11.74 10.90
C VAL A 99 -6.31 10.29 11.25
N ALA A 100 -5.09 10.02 11.73
CA ALA A 100 -4.66 8.69 12.12
C ALA A 100 -5.54 8.11 13.24
N VAL A 101 -5.95 8.90 14.23
CA VAL A 101 -6.86 8.46 15.31
C VAL A 101 -8.17 7.90 14.73
N GLY A 102 -8.79 8.64 13.80
CA GLY A 102 -10.03 8.22 13.16
C GLY A 102 -9.85 6.98 12.27
N ALA A 103 -8.80 6.98 11.45
CA ALA A 103 -8.51 5.87 10.54
C ALA A 103 -8.16 4.58 11.30
N ILE A 104 -7.33 4.64 12.35
CA ILE A 104 -6.98 3.46 13.16
C ILE A 104 -8.23 2.91 13.86
N SER A 105 -9.04 3.78 14.46
CA SER A 105 -10.26 3.36 15.17
C SER A 105 -11.26 2.66 14.25
N GLU A 106 -11.42 3.13 13.02
CA GLU A 106 -12.31 2.48 12.04
C GLU A 106 -11.67 1.21 11.47
N ALA A 107 -10.37 1.24 11.14
CA ALA A 107 -9.66 0.07 10.61
C ALA A 107 -9.72 -1.10 11.61
N ASP A 108 -9.54 -0.86 12.91
CA ASP A 108 -9.64 -1.90 13.95
C ASP A 108 -11.00 -2.60 13.96
N ARG A 109 -12.09 -1.84 13.78
CA ARG A 109 -13.44 -2.41 13.71
C ARG A 109 -13.61 -3.35 12.52
N HIS A 110 -13.05 -2.98 11.38
CA HIS A 110 -13.04 -3.81 10.17
C HIS A 110 -12.12 -5.01 10.32
N ASN A 111 -10.94 -4.82 10.93
CA ASN A 111 -9.89 -5.82 11.08
C ASN A 111 -10.33 -7.02 11.95
N ILE A 112 -11.03 -6.75 13.05
CA ILE A 112 -11.57 -7.81 13.94
C ILE A 112 -12.62 -8.68 13.24
N ARG A 113 -13.25 -8.19 12.16
CA ARG A 113 -14.28 -8.90 11.39
C ARG A 113 -13.73 -9.65 10.17
N GLY A 114 -12.42 -9.69 10.00
CA GLY A 114 -11.73 -10.48 8.98
C GLY A 114 -11.28 -9.69 7.74
N GLU A 115 -11.71 -8.44 7.56
CA GLU A 115 -11.08 -7.54 6.60
C GLU A 115 -9.68 -7.14 7.10
N ARG A 116 -8.81 -6.59 6.25
CA ARG A 116 -7.50 -6.09 6.66
C ARG A 116 -7.25 -4.72 6.03
N ILE A 117 -7.01 -3.73 6.87
CA ILE A 117 -6.68 -2.36 6.49
C ILE A 117 -5.56 -1.85 7.41
N SER A 118 -4.45 -1.40 6.82
CA SER A 118 -3.35 -0.74 7.51
C SER A 118 -3.36 0.77 7.27
N VAL A 119 -2.88 1.52 8.27
CA VAL A 119 -2.80 2.98 8.25
C VAL A 119 -1.33 3.37 8.44
N ASP A 120 -0.72 3.90 7.39
CA ASP A 120 0.65 4.38 7.42
C ASP A 120 0.64 5.91 7.39
N THR A 121 1.54 6.56 8.13
CA THR A 121 1.57 8.01 8.23
C THR A 121 2.97 8.56 8.02
N ILE A 122 3.08 9.73 7.38
CA ILE A 122 4.33 10.47 7.31
C ILE A 122 4.06 11.98 7.43
N PRO A 123 4.62 12.66 8.46
CA PRO A 123 4.53 14.10 8.55
C PRO A 123 5.50 14.74 7.55
N LEU A 124 4.97 15.55 6.64
CA LEU A 124 5.73 16.24 5.59
C LEU A 124 5.18 17.65 5.39
N ILE A 125 6.09 18.60 5.15
CA ILE A 125 5.79 19.99 4.80
C ILE A 125 6.64 20.39 3.59
N GLY A 126 6.21 21.43 2.88
CA GLY A 126 6.85 21.90 1.66
C GLY A 126 6.16 21.36 0.40
N GLU A 127 5.96 22.23 -0.58
CA GLU A 127 5.21 21.91 -1.80
C GLU A 127 5.89 20.81 -2.61
N LYS A 128 7.22 20.92 -2.78
CA LYS A 128 8.03 19.99 -3.55
C LYS A 128 8.14 18.63 -2.87
N GLU A 129 8.36 18.62 -1.56
CA GLU A 129 8.47 17.40 -0.76
C GLU A 129 7.13 16.64 -0.75
N LEU A 130 6.02 17.33 -0.55
CA LEU A 130 4.68 16.74 -0.60
C LEU A 130 4.32 16.26 -2.00
N SER A 131 4.58 17.04 -3.06
CA SER A 131 4.25 16.64 -4.43
C SER A 131 5.05 15.40 -4.85
N ALA A 132 6.32 15.30 -4.46
CA ALA A 132 7.15 14.11 -4.67
C ALA A 132 6.63 12.90 -3.89
N ALA A 133 6.24 13.08 -2.62
CA ALA A 133 5.69 12.01 -1.79
C ALA A 133 4.34 11.49 -2.32
N VAL A 134 3.44 12.39 -2.75
CA VAL A 134 2.16 12.04 -3.36
C VAL A 134 2.39 11.20 -4.62
N ARG A 135 3.26 11.64 -5.54
CA ARG A 135 3.59 10.84 -6.75
C ARG A 135 4.21 9.49 -6.42
N ALA A 136 5.01 9.41 -5.36
CA ALA A 136 5.68 8.17 -4.98
C ALA A 136 4.70 7.07 -4.52
N VAL A 137 3.48 7.43 -4.10
CA VAL A 137 2.49 6.50 -3.56
C VAL A 137 2.11 5.39 -4.53
N VAL A 138 2.07 5.64 -5.84
CA VAL A 138 1.70 4.60 -6.81
C VAL A 138 2.70 3.43 -6.86
N ARG A 139 3.90 3.63 -6.31
CA ARG A 139 4.94 2.59 -6.17
C ARG A 139 4.83 1.80 -4.87
N LEU A 140 3.91 2.20 -3.98
CA LEU A 140 3.69 1.55 -2.70
C LEU A 140 2.69 0.40 -2.89
N PRO A 141 3.07 -0.86 -2.57
CA PRO A 141 2.16 -2.00 -2.71
C PRO A 141 0.90 -1.80 -1.85
N ARG A 142 -0.24 -2.34 -2.30
CA ARG A 142 -1.52 -2.33 -1.55
C ARG A 142 -2.12 -0.95 -1.26
N VAL A 143 -1.54 0.17 -1.72
CA VAL A 143 -2.17 1.48 -1.48
C VAL A 143 -3.46 1.61 -2.27
N HIS A 144 -4.53 1.98 -1.59
CA HIS A 144 -5.84 2.24 -2.18
C HIS A 144 -6.29 3.69 -2.02
N LEU A 145 -5.80 4.38 -0.98
CA LEU A 145 -6.24 5.72 -0.65
C LEU A 145 -5.16 6.50 0.07
N ILE A 146 -5.11 7.82 -0.17
CA ILE A 146 -4.34 8.76 0.63
C ILE A 146 -5.22 9.81 1.29
N VAL A 147 -4.77 10.33 2.43
CA VAL A 147 -5.36 11.49 3.10
C VAL A 147 -4.33 12.61 3.19
N LEU A 148 -4.67 13.76 2.61
CA LEU A 148 -3.88 14.98 2.68
C LEU A 148 -4.38 15.86 3.82
N ALA A 149 -3.56 15.99 4.86
CA ALA A 149 -3.88 16.62 6.13
C ALA A 149 -3.03 17.89 6.33
N GLY A 150 -3.61 19.05 6.02
CA GLY A 150 -2.89 20.33 6.01
C GLY A 150 -3.80 21.52 6.29
N ALA A 151 -3.19 22.67 6.55
CA ALA A 151 -3.89 23.96 6.61
C ALA A 151 -3.87 24.67 5.25
N ILE A 152 -2.84 24.42 4.43
CA ILE A 152 -2.73 24.92 3.07
C ILE A 152 -1.96 23.92 2.20
N MET A 153 -2.53 23.50 1.07
CA MET A 153 -1.87 22.71 0.04
C MET A 153 -2.42 23.09 -1.34
N GLY A 154 -1.53 23.30 -2.31
CA GLY A 154 -1.90 23.69 -3.67
C GLY A 154 -0.74 23.51 -4.64
N GLY A 155 -0.82 24.15 -5.80
CA GLY A 155 0.25 24.15 -6.79
C GLY A 155 0.58 22.74 -7.28
N GLU A 156 1.86 22.37 -7.23
CA GLU A 156 2.35 21.06 -7.69
C GLU A 156 1.73 19.88 -6.94
N ILE A 157 1.29 20.07 -5.69
CA ILE A 157 0.60 19.01 -4.93
C ILE A 157 -0.74 18.67 -5.60
N ALA A 158 -1.47 19.68 -6.10
CA ALA A 158 -2.74 19.45 -6.77
C ALA A 158 -2.57 18.72 -8.11
N GLU A 159 -1.50 19.02 -8.86
CA GLU A 159 -1.17 18.25 -10.07
C GLU A 159 -0.79 16.80 -9.74
N ALA A 160 0.04 16.59 -8.71
CA ALA A 160 0.36 15.24 -8.23
C ALA A 160 -0.88 14.45 -7.81
N VAL A 161 -1.87 15.11 -7.17
CA VAL A 161 -3.16 14.50 -6.81
C VAL A 161 -3.93 14.03 -8.05
N LYS A 162 -3.99 14.85 -9.12
CA LYS A 162 -4.66 14.44 -10.37
C LYS A 162 -3.97 13.20 -10.97
N GLU A 163 -2.64 13.22 -11.05
CA GLU A 163 -1.85 12.13 -11.62
C GLU A 163 -2.10 10.79 -10.92
N ILE A 164 -2.12 10.76 -9.58
CA ILE A 164 -2.33 9.49 -8.85
C ILE A 164 -3.78 9.00 -8.89
N ARG A 165 -4.75 9.91 -9.07
CA ARG A 165 -6.17 9.54 -9.22
C ARG A 165 -6.42 8.80 -10.52
N GLU A 166 -5.70 9.15 -11.59
CA GLU A 166 -5.70 8.39 -12.85
C GLU A 166 -5.17 6.97 -12.68
N GLN A 167 -4.39 6.71 -11.63
CA GLN A 167 -3.84 5.39 -11.26
C GLN A 167 -4.72 4.66 -10.23
N ASN A 168 -6.01 5.02 -10.11
CA ASN A 168 -6.99 4.42 -9.17
C ASN A 168 -6.66 4.60 -7.68
N VAL A 169 -5.81 5.56 -7.30
CA VAL A 169 -5.60 5.91 -5.89
C VAL A 169 -6.60 6.99 -5.49
N LYS A 170 -7.47 6.68 -4.52
CA LYS A 170 -8.46 7.64 -3.99
C LYS A 170 -7.77 8.70 -3.14
N VAL A 171 -8.27 9.93 -3.17
CA VAL A 171 -7.70 11.05 -2.40
C VAL A 171 -8.76 11.72 -1.54
N VAL A 172 -8.54 11.71 -0.22
CA VAL A 172 -9.28 12.51 0.75
C VAL A 172 -8.43 13.72 1.11
N SER A 173 -9.03 14.91 1.12
CA SER A 173 -8.37 16.14 1.56
C SER A 173 -9.09 16.71 2.76
N LEU A 174 -8.35 17.27 3.73
CA LEU A 174 -8.97 18.14 4.71
C LEU A 174 -9.47 19.43 4.04
N ASN A 175 -10.51 20.03 4.58
CA ASN A 175 -10.97 21.34 4.15
C ASN A 175 -9.94 22.41 4.53
N MET A 176 -9.05 22.73 3.59
CA MET A 176 -7.86 23.56 3.78
C MET A 176 -7.75 24.65 2.70
N ALA A 177 -6.83 25.59 2.86
CA ALA A 177 -6.56 26.58 1.81
C ALA A 177 -5.76 25.96 0.64
N GLY A 178 -5.82 26.60 -0.53
CA GLY A 178 -5.13 26.14 -1.75
C GLY A 178 -5.99 25.25 -2.65
N SER A 179 -5.38 24.70 -3.71
CA SER A 179 -6.09 24.03 -4.80
C SER A 179 -6.25 22.52 -4.64
N VAL A 180 -5.66 21.90 -3.61
CA VAL A 180 -5.79 20.45 -3.38
C VAL A 180 -7.24 20.01 -3.11
N PRO A 181 -8.04 20.70 -2.27
CA PRO A 181 -9.44 20.31 -2.04
C PRO A 181 -10.29 20.28 -3.30
N ASP A 182 -9.98 21.10 -4.31
CA ASP A 182 -10.75 21.17 -5.55
C ASP A 182 -10.54 19.95 -6.46
N VAL A 183 -9.45 19.21 -6.25
CA VAL A 183 -9.05 18.06 -7.09
C VAL A 183 -9.11 16.71 -6.35
N ALA A 184 -9.42 16.72 -5.05
CA ALA A 184 -9.60 15.51 -4.25
C ALA A 184 -10.95 14.83 -4.55
N ASP A 185 -11.07 13.53 -4.24
CA ASP A 185 -12.33 12.79 -4.37
C ASP A 185 -13.33 13.17 -3.28
N LEU A 186 -12.84 13.49 -2.09
CA LEU A 186 -13.64 13.86 -0.93
C LEU A 186 -12.93 14.95 -0.11
N VAL A 187 -13.70 15.94 0.35
CA VAL A 187 -13.21 17.01 1.23
C VAL A 187 -13.95 16.96 2.57
N VAL A 188 -13.21 16.86 3.67
CA VAL A 188 -13.76 16.71 5.03
C VAL A 188 -13.11 17.73 5.96
N SER A 189 -13.90 18.46 6.74
CA SER A 189 -13.39 19.50 7.63
C SER A 189 -12.83 18.93 8.93
N ASP A 190 -13.51 17.95 9.53
CA ASP A 190 -13.03 17.30 10.74
C ASP A 190 -11.97 16.23 10.42
N PRO A 191 -10.75 16.33 10.98
CA PRO A 191 -9.68 15.39 10.66
C PRO A 191 -9.96 13.96 11.14
N VAL A 192 -10.61 13.78 12.29
CA VAL A 192 -10.94 12.44 12.79
C VAL A 192 -11.95 11.77 11.85
N GLN A 193 -13.00 12.49 11.45
CA GLN A 193 -13.99 12.03 10.48
C GLN A 193 -13.35 11.73 9.13
N ALA A 194 -12.38 12.53 8.67
CA ALA A 194 -11.65 12.25 7.43
C ALA A 194 -10.96 10.89 7.47
N GLY A 195 -10.36 10.53 8.61
CA GLY A 195 -9.75 9.21 8.83
C GLY A 195 -10.76 8.06 8.81
N ILE A 196 -11.91 8.24 9.47
CA ILE A 196 -13.00 7.24 9.47
C ILE A 196 -13.51 7.03 8.04
N MET A 197 -13.84 8.13 7.33
CA MET A 197 -14.37 8.08 5.97
C MET A 197 -13.36 7.49 4.98
N ALA A 198 -12.06 7.72 5.19
CA ALA A 198 -10.99 7.11 4.42
C ALA A 198 -11.00 5.57 4.50
N VAL A 199 -11.16 5.00 5.70
CA VAL A 199 -11.30 3.54 5.89
C VAL A 199 -12.58 3.04 5.26
N MET A 200 -13.70 3.69 5.56
CA MET A 200 -15.00 3.30 5.00
C MET A 200 -15.01 3.32 3.46
N ALA A 201 -14.24 4.21 2.83
CA ALA A 201 -14.16 4.34 1.37
C ALA A 201 -13.46 3.16 0.67
N ILE A 202 -12.67 2.37 1.40
CA ILE A 202 -11.94 1.22 0.85
C ILE A 202 -12.38 -0.11 1.47
N ALA A 203 -13.20 -0.08 2.51
CA ALA A 203 -13.74 -1.26 3.14
C ALA A 203 -14.80 -1.95 2.26
N ASP A 204 -14.68 -3.26 2.05
CA ASP A 204 -15.66 -4.03 1.24
C ASP A 204 -16.99 -4.21 1.98
N THR A 205 -16.95 -4.13 3.30
CA THR A 205 -18.11 -4.33 4.19
C THR A 205 -18.89 -3.06 4.47
N ALA A 206 -18.37 -1.89 4.08
CA ALA A 206 -19.05 -0.61 4.26
C ALA A 206 -20.00 -0.33 3.10
N GLN A 207 -21.21 0.15 3.39
CA GLN A 207 -22.12 0.70 2.36
C GLN A 207 -21.70 2.08 1.87
N PHE A 208 -20.59 2.61 2.39
CA PHE A 208 -20.08 3.92 2.08
C PHE A 208 -19.34 3.90 0.74
N ASP A 209 -19.83 4.66 -0.23
CA ASP A 209 -19.22 4.80 -1.54
C ASP A 209 -18.75 6.24 -1.73
N ILE A 210 -17.43 6.43 -1.80
CA ILE A 210 -16.81 7.75 -1.98
C ILE A 210 -17.25 8.42 -3.28
N LEU A 211 -17.54 7.64 -4.33
CA LEU A 211 -17.99 8.18 -5.62
C LEU A 211 -19.36 8.86 -5.48
N ARG A 212 -20.22 8.34 -4.60
CA ARG A 212 -21.52 8.95 -4.28
C ARG A 212 -21.41 10.22 -3.42
N GLN A 213 -20.24 10.46 -2.83
CA GLN A 213 -19.98 11.62 -1.98
C GLN A 213 -19.13 12.71 -2.65
N GLN A 214 -18.71 12.51 -3.91
CA GLN A 214 -17.93 13.49 -4.65
C GLN A 214 -18.60 14.87 -4.66
N LYS A 215 -17.79 15.92 -4.49
CA LYS A 215 -18.20 17.34 -4.41
C LYS A 215 -19.03 17.74 -3.18
N ARG A 216 -19.26 16.84 -2.22
CA ARG A 216 -19.85 17.19 -0.92
C ARG A 216 -18.76 17.64 0.05
N ARG A 217 -19.06 18.66 0.84
CA ARG A 217 -18.20 19.15 1.93
C ARG A 217 -18.85 18.77 3.25
N TYR A 218 -18.08 18.13 4.12
CA TYR A 218 -18.48 17.71 5.47
C TYR A 218 -17.72 18.51 6.52
#